data_AF-A0A4V3ALQ3-F1
#
_entry.id   AF-A0A4V3ALQ3-F1
#
_cell.length_a   1.000
_cell.length_b   1.000
_cell.length_c   1.000
_cell.angle_alpha   90.00
_cell.angle_beta   90.00
_cell.angle_gamma   90.00
#
_symmetry.space_group_name_H-M   'P 1'
#
loop_
_entity.id
_entity.type
_entity.pdbx_description
1 polymer ?
#
loop_
_entity_poly.entity_id
_entity_poly.type
_entity_poly.pdbx_seq_one_letter_code
_entity_poly.pdbx_strand_id
1 'polypeptide(L)'
;MSSAGITPSTSPQQGSAHSMKIDVWADIMCPWCYMGKRRLEEAGQAFTSAVPTENRSIEVEFHSFELAPELPPVRPDPFWTSTSPTGS
;
A
#
# COMPACT_ATOMS: atom_id res chain seq x y z
N MET A 1 23.17 -37.00 -26.59
CA MET A 1 21.79 -36.48 -26.46
C MET A 1 21.66 -35.95 -25.04
N SER A 2 21.89 -34.66 -24.85
CA SER A 2 21.45 -33.89 -23.66
C SER A 2 21.87 -32.44 -23.91
N SER A 3 21.03 -31.76 -24.68
CA SER A 3 21.14 -30.31 -24.90
C SER A 3 20.62 -29.64 -23.64
N ALA A 4 21.51 -29.06 -22.83
CA ALA A 4 21.11 -28.21 -21.72
C ALA A 4 20.42 -26.96 -22.30
N GLY A 5 19.12 -26.84 -22.04
CA GLY A 5 18.32 -25.70 -22.45
C GLY A 5 18.79 -24.45 -21.72
N ILE A 6 19.24 -23.47 -22.49
CA ILE A 6 19.46 -22.10 -22.02
C ILE A 6 18.06 -21.50 -21.86
N THR A 7 17.56 -21.41 -20.63
CA THR A 7 16.37 -20.62 -20.33
C THR A 7 16.74 -19.13 -20.43
N PRO A 8 16.04 -18.31 -21.24
CA PRO A 8 16.19 -16.87 -21.14
C PRO A 8 15.62 -16.44 -19.79
N SER A 9 16.48 -15.97 -18.90
CA SER A 9 16.07 -15.22 -17.72
C SER A 9 15.46 -13.91 -18.24
N THR A 10 14.13 -13.90 -18.41
CA THR A 10 13.36 -12.66 -18.62
C THR A 10 13.38 -11.89 -17.32
N SER A 11 14.52 -11.26 -17.03
CA SER A 11 14.55 -10.10 -16.14
C SER A 11 13.76 -8.99 -16.85
N PRO A 12 12.83 -8.29 -16.20
CA PRO A 12 12.11 -7.20 -16.84
C PRO A 12 13.12 -6.08 -17.12
N GLN A 13 13.62 -6.05 -18.36
CA GLN A 13 14.42 -4.94 -18.85
C GLN A 13 13.52 -3.70 -18.89
N GLN A 14 13.83 -2.75 -18.02
CA GLN A 14 13.26 -1.41 -18.00
C GLN A 14 13.70 -0.64 -19.25
N GLY A 15 12.86 -0.68 -20.28
CA GLY A 15 13.03 0.07 -21.53
C GLY A 15 12.17 1.33 -21.56
N SER A 16 12.82 2.50 -21.61
CA SER A 16 12.37 3.74 -22.26
C SER A 16 10.95 4.28 -22.01
N ALA A 17 10.41 4.16 -20.80
CA ALA A 17 9.31 4.97 -20.30
C ALA A 17 9.79 5.74 -19.06
N HIS A 18 9.32 6.97 -18.85
CA HIS A 18 9.56 7.66 -17.58
C HIS A 18 8.72 6.96 -16.50
N SER A 19 9.26 5.87 -15.99
CA SER A 19 8.64 5.04 -14.96
C SER A 19 9.13 5.47 -13.58
N MET A 20 8.20 5.83 -12.71
CA MET A 20 8.47 6.22 -11.32
C MET A 20 7.84 5.19 -10.38
N LYS A 21 8.61 4.70 -9.40
CA LYS A 21 8.10 3.87 -8.31
C LYS A 21 7.86 4.71 -7.06
N ILE A 22 6.74 4.47 -6.38
CA ILE A 22 6.37 5.10 -5.11
C ILE A 22 6.05 4.00 -4.09
N ASP A 23 6.84 3.95 -3.02
CA ASP A 23 6.59 3.08 -1.87
C ASP A 23 5.82 3.85 -0.78
N VAL A 24 4.70 3.29 -0.34
CA VAL A 24 3.78 3.93 0.63
C VAL A 24 3.65 3.06 1.87
N TRP A 25 4.07 3.59 3.03
CA TRP A 25 3.81 2.97 4.33
C TRP A 25 2.53 3.54 4.93
N ALA A 26 1.57 2.66 5.28
CA ALA A 26 0.27 3.08 5.78
C ALA A 26 -0.27 2.16 6.88
N ASP A 27 -1.01 2.78 7.81
CA ASP A 27 -1.79 2.12 8.86
C ASP A 27 -3.29 2.33 8.58
N ILE A 28 -4.12 1.31 8.86
CA ILE A 28 -5.58 1.37 8.75
C ILE A 28 -6.22 2.33 9.76
N MET A 29 -5.59 2.55 10.92
CA MET A 29 -6.10 3.42 11.98
C MET A 29 -5.81 4.90 11.71
N CYS A 30 -4.99 5.22 10.71
CA CYS A 30 -4.58 6.60 10.43
C CYS A 30 -5.56 7.32 9.49
N PRO A 31 -6.32 8.33 9.97
CA PRO A 31 -7.25 9.09 9.12
C PRO A 31 -6.53 9.89 8.02
N TRP A 32 -5.28 10.29 8.26
CA TRP A 32 -4.45 10.98 7.27
C TRP A 32 -3.99 10.05 6.15
N CYS A 33 -3.71 8.77 6.43
CA CYS A 33 -3.38 7.79 5.39
C CYS A 33 -4.54 7.60 4.40
N TYR A 34 -5.78 7.61 4.89
CA TYR A 34 -6.96 7.58 4.03
C TYR A 34 -7.03 8.79 3.08
N MET A 35 -6.89 10.01 3.63
CA MET A 35 -6.87 11.23 2.82
C MET A 35 -5.69 11.26 1.84
N GLY A 36 -4.52 10.81 2.29
CA GLY A 36 -3.29 10.75 1.50
C GLY A 36 -3.43 9.83 0.29
N LYS A 37 -4.02 8.64 0.45
CA LYS A 37 -4.27 7.70 -0.65
C LYS A 37 -5.10 8.34 -1.77
N ARG A 38 -6.18 9.06 -1.43
CA ARG A 38 -7.04 9.73 -2.41
C ARG A 38 -6.30 10.82 -3.17
N ARG A 39 -5.54 11.66 -2.45
CA ARG A 39 -4.72 12.71 -3.08
C ARG A 39 -3.63 12.13 -3.96
N LEU A 40 -3.03 11.01 -3.59
CA LEU A 40 -2.02 10.32 -4.39
C LEU A 40 -2.63 9.76 -5.69
N GLU A 41 -3.81 9.17 -5.62
CA GLU A 41 -4.56 8.70 -6.81
C GLU A 41 -4.85 9.85 -7.78
N GLU A 42 -5.35 10.97 -7.28
CA GLU A 42 -5.64 12.18 -8.08
C GLU A 42 -4.37 12.76 -8.71
N ALA A 43 -3.29 12.89 -7.93
CA ALA A 43 -2.01 13.39 -8.42
C ALA A 43 -1.39 12.46 -9.47
N GLY A 44 -1.51 11.13 -9.31
CA GLY A 44 -1.01 10.15 -10.27
C GLY A 44 -1.73 10.20 -11.62
N GLN A 45 -3.05 10.42 -11.60
CA GLN A 45 -3.85 10.65 -12.80
C GLN A 45 -3.44 11.95 -13.50
N ALA A 46 -3.30 13.04 -12.74
CA ALA A 46 -2.84 14.31 -13.27
C ALA A 46 -1.41 14.22 -13.86
N PHE A 47 -0.49 13.51 -13.20
CA PHE A 47 0.88 13.32 -13.66
C PHE A 47 0.95 12.57 -14.99
N THR A 48 0.20 11.47 -15.11
CA THR A 48 0.17 10.63 -16.31
C THR A 48 -0.48 11.35 -17.50
N SER A 49 -1.45 12.25 -17.24
CA SER A 49 -2.17 12.98 -18.29
C SER A 49 -1.56 14.33 -18.68
N ALA A 50 -0.59 14.85 -17.91
CA ALA A 50 -0.06 16.21 -18.09
C ALA A 50 0.68 16.45 -19.42
N VAL A 51 1.31 15.44 -20.02
CA VAL A 51 2.03 15.57 -21.31
C VAL A 51 1.61 14.43 -22.25
N PRO A 52 0.76 14.68 -23.25
CA PRO A 52 0.18 13.62 -24.10
C PRO A 52 1.17 12.85 -24.97
N THR A 53 2.38 13.39 -25.17
CA THR A 53 3.39 12.84 -26.09
C THR A 53 4.42 11.95 -25.38
N GLU A 54 4.40 11.91 -24.04
CA GLU A 54 5.36 11.13 -23.25
C GLU A 54 4.66 9.95 -22.57
N ASN A 55 5.22 8.75 -22.74
CA ASN A 55 4.75 7.57 -22.03
C ASN A 55 5.28 7.59 -20.59
N ARG A 56 4.49 8.15 -19.67
CA ARG A 56 4.77 8.23 -18.23
C ARG A 56 3.99 7.16 -17.49
N SER A 57 4.63 6.45 -16.59
CA SER A 57 3.99 5.44 -15.75
C SER A 57 4.39 5.59 -14.29
N ILE A 58 3.44 5.33 -13.40
CA ILE A 58 3.70 5.26 -11.96
C ILE A 58 3.38 3.85 -11.48
N GLU A 59 4.32 3.25 -10.75
CA GLU A 59 4.13 2.02 -9.98
C GLU A 59 4.01 2.40 -8.50
N VAL A 60 2.93 1.97 -7.84
CA VAL A 60 2.72 2.25 -6.41
C VAL A 60 2.67 0.92 -5.65
N GLU A 61 3.52 0.80 -4.63
CA GLU A 61 3.57 -0.35 -3.74
C GLU A 61 3.21 0.08 -2.31
N PHE A 62 2.31 -0.67 -1.65
CA PHE A 62 1.88 -0.39 -0.28
C PHE A 62 2.52 -1.36 0.70
N HIS A 63 3.08 -0.79 1.76
CA HIS A 63 3.69 -1.49 2.89
C HIS A 63 2.86 -1.24 4.15
N SER A 64 2.65 -2.28 4.95
CA SER A 64 2.01 -2.13 6.26
C SER A 64 2.88 -1.32 7.21
N PHE A 65 2.26 -0.43 7.98
CA PHE A 65 2.89 0.30 9.07
C PHE A 65 2.01 0.25 10.31
N GLU A 66 2.63 0.20 11.47
CA GLU A 66 1.95 0.24 12.77
C GLU A 66 2.27 1.57 13.43
N LEU A 67 1.25 2.40 13.64
CA LEU A 67 1.41 3.77 14.13
C LEU A 67 1.75 3.82 15.62
N ALA A 68 1.23 2.88 16.40
CA ALA A 68 1.37 2.83 17.86
C ALA A 68 1.70 1.40 18.34
N PRO A 69 2.90 0.89 18.01
CA PRO A 69 3.33 -0.48 18.32
C PRO A 69 3.46 -0.77 19.82
N GLU A 70 3.56 0.28 20.63
CA GLU A 70 3.63 0.19 22.10
C GLU A 70 2.27 -0.02 22.77
N LEU A 71 1.16 0.16 22.04
CA LEU A 71 -0.16 -0.04 22.63
C LEU A 71 -0.35 -1.54 22.93
N PRO A 72 -0.82 -1.88 24.15
CA PRO A 72 -1.22 -3.25 24.41
C PRO A 72 -2.32 -3.63 23.42
N PRO A 73 -2.32 -4.87 22.89
CA PRO A 73 -3.41 -5.33 22.06
C PRO A 73 -4.69 -5.13 22.84
N VAL A 74 -5.68 -4.46 22.24
CA VAL A 74 -6.98 -4.27 22.86
C VAL A 74 -7.52 -5.66 23.18
N ARG A 75 -7.42 -6.05 24.47
CA ARG A 75 -8.22 -7.17 24.94
C ARG A 75 -9.65 -6.69 24.84
N PRO A 76 -10.54 -7.39 24.12
CA PRO A 76 -11.94 -7.08 24.18
C PRO A 76 -12.36 -7.33 25.63
N ASP A 77 -12.42 -6.27 26.43
CA ASP A 77 -13.26 -6.31 27.60
C ASP A 77 -14.67 -6.48 27.04
N PRO A 78 -15.42 -7.49 27.47
CA PRO A 78 -16.80 -7.54 27.08
C PRO A 78 -17.45 -6.36 27.79
N PHE A 79 -17.64 -5.24 27.07
CA PHE A 79 -18.35 -4.08 27.60
C PHE A 79 -19.71 -4.51 28.18
N TRP A 80 -20.31 -5.56 27.62
CA TRP A 80 -21.53 -6.21 28.11
C TRP A 80 -21.43 -6.86 29.50
N THR A 81 -20.22 -7.22 29.97
CA THR A 81 -20.01 -7.74 31.33
C THR A 81 -19.89 -6.65 32.39
N SER A 82 -19.70 -5.38 32.01
CA SER A 82 -19.58 -4.28 33.00
C SER A 82 -20.93 -3.74 33.49
N THR A 83 -22.02 -3.98 32.76
CA THR A 83 -23.36 -3.44 33.08
C THR A 83 -24.39 -4.51 33.42
N SER A 84 -24.00 -5.75 33.70
CA SER A 84 -24.94 -6.75 34.25
C SER A 84 -25.37 -6.31 35.66
N PRO A 85 -26.60 -5.80 35.87
CA PRO A 85 -27.10 -5.46 37.19
C PRO A 85 -27.71 -6.75 37.73
N THR A 86 -26.89 -7.64 38.26
CA THR A 86 -27.38 -8.81 38.98
C THR A 86 -26.83 -8.80 40.39
N GLY A 87 -27.71 -8.45 41.33
CA GLY A 87 -27.73 -9.07 42.65
C GLY A 87 -27.65 -8.14 43.84
N SER A 88 -28.77 -7.53 44.21
CA SER A 88 -29.30 -7.49 45.59
C SER A 88 -30.76 -7.05 45.57
#